data_AF-A0A3F2RVW2-F1
#
_entry.id   AF-A0A3F2RVW2-F1
#
_cell.length_a   1.000
_cell.length_b   1.000
_cell.length_c   1.000
_cell.angle_alpha   90.00
_cell.angle_beta   90.00
_cell.angle_gamma   90.00
#
_symmetry.space_group_name_H-M   'P 1'
#
loop_
_entity.id
_entity.type
_entity.pdbx_description
1 polymer ?
#
loop_
_entity_poly.entity_id
_entity_poly.type
_entity_poly.pdbx_seq_one_letter_code
_entity_poly.pdbx_strand_id
1 'polypeptide(L)'
;MFARVARVASVVSRRTPSMGLRALQSRENSSLVSILKREVEEEKGNCFEDEGLETLRAKFDCVASSNLTVERVRYLKDFAKDAEDETLYFGPNFIDLELDVQNKFYEYLADRKIDDELAQFINQFADLKEQREYLAFLQDAATFVKK
;
A
#
# COMPACT_ATOMS: atom_id res chain seq x y z
N MET A 1 -20.49 35.66 42.58
CA MET A 1 -20.70 35.38 44.01
C MET A 1 -21.81 34.36 44.14
N PHE A 2 -21.54 33.11 44.52
CA PHE A 2 -22.42 32.28 45.34
C PHE A 2 -21.59 31.09 45.85
N ALA A 3 -21.41 31.05 47.17
CA ALA A 3 -20.80 29.96 47.91
C ALA A 3 -21.88 28.97 48.37
N ARG A 4 -21.53 27.69 48.51
CA ARG A 4 -21.82 26.80 49.68
C ARG A 4 -21.41 25.36 49.31
N VAL A 5 -20.34 24.84 49.92
CA VAL A 5 -20.25 24.14 51.23
C VAL A 5 -20.62 22.66 51.11
N ALA A 6 -19.61 21.84 51.42
CA ALA A 6 -19.62 20.39 51.47
C ALA A 6 -20.51 19.82 52.58
N ARG A 7 -20.87 18.54 52.46
CA ARG A 7 -21.00 17.63 53.62
C ARG A 7 -20.79 16.18 53.21
N VAL A 8 -19.75 15.60 53.78
CA VAL A 8 -19.47 14.17 53.88
C VAL A 8 -20.31 13.59 55.01
N ALA A 9 -20.90 12.40 54.81
CA ALA A 9 -21.39 11.56 55.88
C ALA A 9 -21.11 10.09 55.56
N SER A 10 -20.15 9.53 56.30
CA SER A 10 -19.84 8.11 56.41
C SER A 10 -20.86 7.40 57.30
N VAL A 11 -21.34 6.22 56.92
CA VAL A 11 -22.01 5.28 57.84
C VAL A 11 -21.40 3.89 57.69
N VAL A 12 -21.01 3.37 58.85
CA VAL A 12 -20.29 2.12 59.11
C VAL A 12 -21.24 0.91 59.04
N SER A 13 -20.78 -0.17 58.39
CA SER A 13 -21.47 -1.46 58.32
C SER A 13 -20.97 -2.43 59.39
N ARG A 14 -21.89 -3.09 60.12
CA ARG A 14 -21.61 -4.23 61.00
C ARG A 14 -22.51 -5.43 60.65
N ARG A 15 -21.85 -6.53 60.28
CA ARG A 15 -22.07 -7.97 60.57
C ARG A 15 -23.40 -8.67 60.16
N THR A 16 -23.30 -9.48 59.08
CA THR A 16 -23.66 -10.91 58.86
C THR A 16 -24.53 -11.70 59.87
N PRO A 17 -25.08 -12.90 59.53
CA PRO A 17 -25.59 -13.45 58.25
C PRO A 17 -26.93 -14.23 58.40
N SER A 18 -27.69 -14.45 57.31
CA SER A 18 -28.47 -15.71 57.15
C SER A 18 -29.05 -15.86 55.74
N MET A 19 -28.59 -16.91 55.06
CA MET A 19 -29.23 -17.70 54.01
C MET A 19 -30.29 -17.05 53.10
N GLY A 20 -29.82 -16.59 51.93
CA GLY A 20 -30.62 -16.42 50.73
C GLY A 20 -29.78 -16.84 49.52
N LEU A 21 -30.14 -17.96 48.91
CA LEU A 21 -29.51 -18.50 47.70
C LEU A 21 -29.75 -17.59 46.48
N ARG A 22 -28.67 -17.38 45.71
CA ARG A 22 -28.62 -17.20 44.25
C ARG A 22 -29.46 -16.08 43.61
N ALA A 23 -28.78 -15.05 43.11
CA ALA A 23 -28.69 -14.75 41.67
C ALA A 23 -27.97 -13.39 41.44
N LEU A 24 -26.64 -13.38 41.57
CA LEU A 24 -25.82 -12.44 40.82
C LEU A 24 -25.35 -13.16 39.56
N GLN A 25 -26.03 -12.92 38.44
CA GLN A 25 -25.49 -13.20 37.11
C GLN A 25 -25.70 -11.96 36.23
N SER A 26 -24.63 -11.18 36.13
CA SER A 26 -24.02 -10.77 34.84
C SER A 26 -25.01 -10.70 33.68
N ARG A 27 -25.53 -9.50 33.39
CA ARG A 27 -26.32 -9.24 32.17
C ARG A 27 -25.77 -8.14 31.26
N GLU A 28 -24.50 -7.75 31.41
CA GLU A 28 -23.86 -6.73 30.57
C GLU A 28 -22.86 -7.28 29.52
N ASN A 29 -22.71 -8.60 29.40
CA ASN A 29 -21.73 -9.17 28.46
C ASN A 29 -22.27 -9.42 27.04
N SER A 30 -23.58 -9.37 26.79
CA SER A 30 -24.13 -9.59 25.44
C SER A 30 -24.17 -8.33 24.58
N SER A 31 -24.38 -7.17 25.22
CA SER A 31 -24.47 -5.87 24.55
C SER A 31 -23.13 -5.45 23.94
N LEU A 32 -22.07 -5.43 24.75
CA LEU A 32 -20.74 -5.03 24.28
C LEU A 32 -20.14 -6.02 23.27
N VAL A 33 -20.43 -7.32 23.42
CA VAL A 33 -20.02 -8.32 22.42
C VAL A 33 -20.72 -8.09 21.09
N SER A 34 -21.98 -7.65 21.08
CA SER A 34 -22.69 -7.33 19.84
C SER A 34 -22.18 -6.04 19.18
N ILE A 35 -21.78 -5.05 19.99
CA ILE A 35 -21.19 -3.79 19.52
C ILE A 35 -19.80 -4.06 18.95
N LEU A 36 -18.93 -4.75 19.69
CA LEU A 36 -17.59 -5.11 19.21
C LEU A 36 -17.65 -6.02 17.99
N LYS A 37 -18.62 -6.95 17.91
CA LYS A 37 -18.83 -7.72 16.68
C LYS A 37 -19.24 -6.83 15.52
N ARG A 38 -20.11 -5.85 15.75
CA ARG A 38 -20.52 -4.92 14.69
C ARG A 38 -19.36 -4.03 14.24
N GLU A 39 -18.54 -3.56 15.17
CA GLU A 39 -17.36 -2.72 14.89
C GLU A 39 -16.25 -3.52 14.19
N VAL A 40 -16.05 -4.80 14.57
CA VAL A 40 -15.17 -5.72 13.83
C VAL A 40 -15.69 -6.02 12.43
N GLU A 41 -17.01 -6.17 12.24
CA GLU A 41 -17.59 -6.37 10.90
C GLU A 41 -17.59 -5.08 10.07
N GLU A 42 -17.70 -3.89 10.69
CA GLU A 42 -17.52 -2.59 10.04
C GLU A 42 -16.06 -2.34 9.64
N GLU A 43 -15.08 -2.70 10.48
CA GLU A 43 -13.64 -2.67 10.16
C GLU A 43 -13.27 -3.71 9.09
N LYS A 44 -13.90 -4.90 9.10
CA LYS A 44 -13.75 -5.90 8.02
C LYS A 44 -14.40 -5.46 6.72
N GLY A 45 -15.51 -4.72 6.77
CA GLY A 45 -16.10 -4.07 5.59
C GLY A 45 -15.20 -2.98 5.00
N ASN A 46 -14.30 -2.44 5.81
CA ASN A 46 -13.24 -1.52 5.39
C ASN A 46 -11.95 -2.24 4.93
N CYS A 47 -11.81 -3.52 5.26
CA CYS A 47 -10.80 -4.39 4.68
C CYS A 47 -11.32 -4.82 3.30
N PHE A 48 -10.84 -4.14 2.27
CA PHE A 48 -11.00 -4.52 0.87
C PHE A 48 -10.42 -5.93 0.66
N GLU A 49 -11.19 -6.96 0.94
CA GLU A 49 -10.96 -8.33 0.48
C GLU A 49 -11.99 -8.60 -0.61
N ASP A 50 -11.76 -8.01 -1.78
CA ASP A 50 -12.43 -8.39 -3.01
C ASP A 50 -11.52 -9.40 -3.74
N GLU A 51 -12.05 -10.52 -4.24
CA GLU A 51 -11.24 -11.56 -4.92
C GLU A 51 -10.44 -11.00 -6.12
N GLY A 52 -10.80 -9.81 -6.60
CA GLY A 52 -10.05 -9.06 -7.60
C GLY A 52 -8.74 -8.39 -7.11
N LEU A 53 -8.38 -8.49 -5.83
CA LEU A 53 -7.13 -7.97 -5.27
C LEU A 53 -5.98 -8.98 -5.30
N GLU A 54 -6.25 -10.28 -5.36
CA GLU A 54 -5.18 -11.30 -5.43
C GLU A 54 -4.41 -11.27 -6.76
N THR A 55 -5.02 -10.74 -7.82
CA THR A 55 -4.39 -10.57 -9.13
C THR A 55 -3.67 -9.23 -9.28
N LEU A 56 -3.85 -8.32 -8.32
CA LEU A 56 -3.32 -6.96 -8.41
C LEU A 56 -1.78 -6.99 -8.43
N ARG A 57 -1.20 -6.36 -9.44
CA ARG A 57 0.25 -6.24 -9.64
C ARG A 57 0.65 -4.77 -9.63
N ALA A 58 1.75 -4.47 -8.96
CA ALA A 58 2.35 -3.14 -9.00
C ALA A 58 3.24 -3.01 -10.26
N LYS A 59 3.01 -1.94 -11.03
CA LYS A 59 3.86 -1.49 -12.14
C LYS A 59 4.62 -0.25 -11.68
N PHE A 60 5.94 -0.31 -11.82
CA PHE A 60 6.84 0.80 -11.54
C PHE A 60 7.30 1.37 -12.87
N ASP A 61 7.03 2.66 -13.09
CA ASP A 61 7.54 3.39 -14.24
C ASP A 61 8.86 4.05 -13.79
N CYS A 62 9.96 3.52 -14.32
CA CYS A 62 11.32 3.93 -13.95
C CYS A 62 12.08 4.47 -15.16
N VAL A 63 12.93 5.46 -14.91
CA VAL A 63 13.86 6.01 -15.90
C VAL A 63 15.27 5.61 -15.50
N ALA A 64 15.97 4.97 -16.43
CA ALA A 64 17.38 4.65 -16.31
C ALA A 64 18.20 5.76 -16.97
N SER A 65 18.91 6.57 -16.18
CA SER A 65 19.90 7.52 -16.69
C SER A 65 21.26 7.24 -16.03
N SER A 66 21.86 8.19 -15.33
CA SER A 66 23.01 7.89 -14.45
C SER A 66 22.67 7.03 -13.24
N ASN A 67 21.43 7.12 -12.79
CA ASN A 67 20.86 6.48 -11.61
C ASN A 67 19.44 6.04 -11.94
N LEU A 68 18.90 5.10 -11.16
CA LEU A 68 17.54 4.64 -11.28
C LEU A 68 16.60 5.63 -10.58
N THR A 69 15.69 6.25 -11.33
CA THR A 69 14.66 7.12 -10.76
C THR A 69 13.27 6.55 -11.02
N VAL A 70 12.48 6.40 -9.96
CA VAL A 70 11.07 6.00 -10.08
C VAL A 70 10.23 7.25 -10.32
N GLU A 71 9.48 7.29 -11.42
CA GLU A 71 8.56 8.40 -11.71
C GLU A 71 7.17 8.13 -11.16
N ARG A 72 6.72 6.87 -11.26
CA ARG A 72 5.34 6.50 -10.93
C ARG A 72 5.20 5.07 -10.44
N VAL A 73 4.20 4.86 -9.60
CA VAL A 73 3.78 3.56 -9.11
C VAL A 73 2.27 3.42 -9.32
N ARG A 74 1.87 2.41 -10.10
CA ARG A 74 0.47 2.12 -10.40
C ARG A 74 0.14 0.66 -10.15
N TYR A 75 -1.11 0.39 -9.78
CA TYR A 75 -1.59 -0.97 -9.57
C TYR A 75 -2.50 -1.37 -10.72
N LEU A 76 -2.27 -2.56 -11.27
CA LEU A 76 -3.01 -3.11 -12.40
C LEU A 76 -3.61 -4.44 -12.01
N LYS A 77 -4.84 -4.71 -12.45
CA LYS A 77 -5.47 -6.02 -12.25
C LYS A 77 -4.98 -6.99 -13.32
N ASP A 78 -5.07 -6.58 -14.60
CA ASP A 78 -4.62 -7.37 -15.75
C ASP A 78 -3.47 -6.64 -16.47
N PHE A 79 -2.22 -7.01 -16.19
CA PHE A 79 -1.05 -6.32 -16.78
C PHE A 79 -1.04 -6.31 -18.32
N ALA A 80 -1.58 -7.35 -18.97
CA ALA A 80 -1.55 -7.47 -20.43
C ALA A 80 -2.56 -6.55 -21.15
N LYS A 81 -3.67 -6.19 -20.50
CA LYS A 81 -4.70 -5.31 -21.07
C LYS A 81 -4.51 -3.89 -20.58
N ASP A 82 -4.36 -3.74 -19.27
CA ASP A 82 -4.39 -2.46 -18.57
C ASP A 82 -3.08 -1.66 -18.71
N ALA A 83 -2.01 -2.25 -19.23
CA ALA A 83 -0.72 -1.57 -19.36
C ALA A 83 -0.77 -0.36 -20.29
N GLU A 84 -1.55 -0.47 -21.38
CA GLU A 84 -1.73 0.55 -22.41
C GLU A 84 -2.99 1.41 -22.17
N ASP A 85 -3.85 1.01 -21.24
CA ASP A 85 -5.08 1.74 -20.94
C ASP A 85 -4.80 3.03 -20.17
N GLU A 86 -4.86 4.16 -20.87
CA GLU A 86 -4.68 5.50 -20.31
C GLU A 86 -5.87 6.00 -19.47
N THR A 87 -6.96 5.24 -19.43
CA THR A 87 -8.14 5.59 -18.63
C THR A 87 -7.99 5.20 -17.16
N LEU A 88 -7.07 4.29 -16.85
CA LEU A 88 -6.83 3.84 -15.48
C LEU A 88 -6.06 4.89 -14.69
N TYR A 89 -6.29 4.88 -13.38
CA TYR A 89 -5.54 5.75 -12.48
C TYR A 89 -4.04 5.46 -12.58
N PHE A 90 -3.27 6.47 -12.94
CA PHE A 90 -1.84 6.33 -13.12
C PHE A 90 -1.06 6.34 -11.79
N GLY A 91 -1.67 6.71 -10.68
CA GLY A 91 -0.93 6.95 -9.44
C GLY A 91 -0.48 8.41 -9.31
N PRO A 92 -0.16 8.84 -8.07
CA PRO A 92 0.47 10.12 -7.80
C PRO A 92 1.89 10.18 -8.39
N ASN A 93 2.45 11.39 -8.52
CA ASN A 93 3.88 11.51 -8.85
C ASN A 93 4.70 10.97 -7.68
N PHE A 94 5.74 10.18 -7.98
CA PHE A 94 6.54 9.55 -6.94
C PHE A 94 7.25 10.57 -6.03
N ILE A 95 7.63 11.73 -6.57
CA ILE A 95 8.29 12.81 -5.81
C ILE A 95 7.39 13.41 -4.74
N ASP A 96 6.07 13.38 -4.97
CA ASP A 96 5.08 13.95 -4.04
C ASP A 96 4.74 13.00 -2.88
N LEU A 97 5.23 11.75 -2.91
CA LEU A 97 5.07 10.79 -1.80
C LEU A 97 5.93 11.20 -0.59
N GLU A 98 5.56 10.70 0.59
CA GLU A 98 6.39 10.84 1.77
C GLU A 98 7.76 10.15 1.61
N LEU A 99 8.83 10.78 2.11
CA LEU A 99 10.21 10.31 1.96
C LEU A 99 10.41 8.88 2.47
N ASP A 100 9.78 8.52 3.59
CA ASP A 100 9.89 7.17 4.15
C ASP A 100 9.29 6.11 3.21
N VAL A 101 8.17 6.43 2.57
CA VAL A 101 7.53 5.56 1.58
C VAL A 101 8.39 5.44 0.33
N GLN A 102 8.97 6.55 -0.15
CA GLN A 102 9.89 6.55 -1.29
C GLN A 102 11.09 5.64 -1.00
N ASN A 103 11.71 5.78 0.17
CA ASN A 103 12.85 4.95 0.59
C ASN A 103 12.48 3.45 0.62
N LYS A 104 11.30 3.11 1.15
CA LYS A 104 10.82 1.72 1.20
C LYS A 104 10.62 1.12 -0.20
N PHE A 105 10.16 1.91 -1.17
CA PHE A 105 10.06 1.45 -2.55
C PHE A 105 11.43 1.23 -3.19
N TYR A 106 12.40 2.11 -2.95
CA TYR A 106 13.77 1.88 -3.42
C TYR A 106 14.40 0.64 -2.78
N GLU A 107 14.22 0.42 -1.48
CA GLU A 107 14.64 -0.82 -0.81
C GLU A 107 13.99 -2.06 -1.45
N TYR A 108 12.67 -2.01 -1.68
CA TYR A 108 11.91 -3.10 -2.30
C TYR A 108 12.40 -3.46 -3.72
N LEU A 109 12.80 -2.45 -4.51
CA LEU A 109 13.36 -2.63 -5.85
C LEU A 109 14.80 -3.17 -5.79
N ALA A 110 15.62 -2.64 -4.88
CA ALA A 110 17.00 -3.08 -4.69
C ALA A 110 17.09 -4.56 -4.27
N ASP A 111 16.17 -5.04 -3.42
CA ASP A 111 16.07 -6.45 -3.04
C ASP A 111 15.85 -7.37 -4.26
N ARG A 112 15.22 -6.85 -5.31
CA ARG A 112 14.98 -7.55 -6.59
C ARG A 112 16.08 -7.33 -7.62
N LYS A 113 17.20 -6.69 -7.24
CA LYS A 113 18.30 -6.31 -8.14
C LYS A 113 17.87 -5.33 -9.23
N ILE A 114 16.89 -4.48 -8.89
CA ILE A 114 16.51 -3.33 -9.69
C ILE A 114 17.13 -2.12 -9.00
N ASP A 115 18.37 -1.82 -9.36
CA ASP A 115 19.22 -0.81 -8.74
C ASP A 115 19.94 0.04 -9.80
N ASP A 116 20.83 0.94 -9.34
CA ASP A 116 21.60 1.84 -10.21
C ASP A 116 22.55 1.09 -11.15
N GLU A 117 23.04 -0.09 -10.75
CA GLU A 117 23.90 -0.94 -11.59
C GLU A 117 23.11 -1.46 -12.80
N LEU A 118 21.87 -1.93 -12.57
CA LEU A 118 20.98 -2.32 -13.66
C LEU A 118 20.66 -1.13 -14.58
N ALA A 119 20.40 0.06 -14.02
CA ALA A 119 20.12 1.25 -14.81
C ALA A 119 21.31 1.61 -15.74
N GLN A 120 22.53 1.53 -15.21
CA GLN A 120 23.74 1.76 -16.00
C GLN A 120 23.90 0.71 -17.11
N PHE A 121 23.64 -0.57 -16.81
CA PHE A 121 23.67 -1.63 -17.81
C PHE A 121 22.65 -1.40 -18.92
N ILE A 122 21.40 -1.03 -18.59
CA ILE A 122 20.34 -0.76 -19.56
C ILE A 122 20.80 0.35 -20.53
N ASN A 123 21.39 1.43 -20.03
CA ASN A 123 21.88 2.52 -20.88
C ASN A 123 23.01 2.08 -21.81
N GLN A 124 24.02 1.39 -21.29
CA GLN A 124 25.11 0.87 -22.12
C GLN A 124 24.61 -0.12 -23.18
N PHE A 125 23.65 -0.98 -22.82
CA PHE A 125 23.07 -1.93 -23.74
C PHE A 125 22.19 -1.26 -24.79
N ALA A 126 21.46 -0.20 -24.43
CA ALA A 126 20.67 0.60 -25.34
C ALA A 126 21.56 1.24 -26.41
N ASP A 127 22.68 1.86 -26.02
CA ASP A 127 23.65 2.46 -26.94
C ASP A 127 24.22 1.42 -27.92
N LEU A 128 24.60 0.24 -27.40
CA LEU A 128 25.11 -0.86 -28.24
C LEU A 128 24.04 -1.38 -29.21
N LYS A 129 22.79 -1.51 -28.77
CA LYS A 129 21.68 -1.95 -29.63
C LYS A 129 21.40 -0.92 -30.70
N GLU A 130 21.34 0.37 -30.34
CA GLU A 130 21.13 1.46 -31.30
C GLU A 130 22.19 1.45 -32.39
N GLN A 131 23.48 1.33 -32.03
CA GLN A 131 24.57 1.27 -33.00
C GLN A 131 24.42 0.07 -33.95
N ARG A 132 24.03 -1.10 -33.44
CA ARG A 132 23.83 -2.30 -34.25
C ARG A 132 22.67 -2.15 -35.22
N GLU A 133 21.54 -1.67 -34.74
CA GLU A 133 20.35 -1.41 -35.57
C GLU A 133 20.62 -0.33 -36.61
N TYR A 134 21.38 0.71 -36.25
CA TYR A 134 21.80 1.75 -37.17
C TYR A 134 22.65 1.20 -38.32
N LEU A 135 23.64 0.34 -38.03
CA LEU A 135 24.45 -0.30 -39.07
C LEU A 135 23.63 -1.22 -39.96
N ALA A 136 22.72 -2.02 -39.37
CA ALA A 136 21.81 -2.88 -40.13
C ALA A 136 20.91 -2.04 -41.06
N PHE A 137 20.33 -0.97 -40.53
CA PHE A 137 19.52 -0.02 -41.30
C PHE A 137 20.30 0.60 -42.46
N LEU A 138 21.56 1.01 -42.25
CA LEU A 138 22.40 1.56 -43.32
C LEU A 138 22.71 0.53 -44.42
N GLN A 139 22.95 -0.73 -44.04
CA GLN A 139 23.19 -1.81 -45.00
C GLN A 139 21.94 -2.08 -45.85
N ASP A 140 20.77 -2.09 -45.21
CA ASP A 140 19.48 -2.27 -45.89
C ASP A 140 19.18 -1.09 -46.83
N ALA A 141 19.40 0.14 -46.37
CA ALA A 141 19.23 1.35 -47.17
C ALA A 141 20.19 1.37 -48.37
N ALA A 142 21.46 1.00 -48.18
CA ALA A 142 22.43 0.90 -49.27
C ALA A 142 22.05 -0.18 -50.29
N THR A 143 21.49 -1.30 -49.83
CA THR A 143 20.99 -2.37 -50.71
C THR A 143 19.74 -1.93 -51.48
N PHE A 144 18.85 -1.18 -50.83
CA PHE A 144 17.65 -0.60 -51.44
C PHE A 144 18.01 0.39 -52.56
N VAL A 145 18.99 1.27 -52.34
CA VAL A 145 19.42 2.27 -53.35
C VAL A 145 20.19 1.65 -54.52
N LYS A 146 20.89 0.53 -54.33
CA LYS A 146 21.63 -0.15 -55.39
C LYS A 146 20.76 -0.99 -56.33
N LYS A 147 19.52 -1.29 -55.94
CA LYS A 147 18.52 -1.93 -56.81
C LYS A 147 17.82 -0.89 -57.68
#